data_AF-A0A8I1LPT1-F1
#
_entry.id   AF-A0A8I1LPT1-F1
#
_cell.length_a   1.000
_cell.length_b   1.000
_cell.length_c   1.000
_cell.angle_alpha   90.00
_cell.angle_beta   90.00
_cell.angle_gamma   90.00
#
_symmetry.space_group_name_H-M   'P 1'
#
loop_
_entity.id
_entity.type
_entity.pdbx_description
1 polymer ?
#
loop_
_entity_poly.entity_id
_entity_poly.type
_entity_poly.pdbx_seq_one_letter_code
_entity_poly.pdbx_strand_id
1 'polypeptide(L)' 'MNYTYRVSKSDIELFADALGQVRVYVVQPLSNELITVVDYGGVVEKFSPDAIKINESYFFRKQFEFRVDLKEPTKL' A
#
# COMPACT_ATOMS: atom_id res chain seq x y z
N MET A 1 6.98 -18.37 4.68
CA MET A 1 5.58 -18.05 4.31
C MET A 1 5.60 -17.38 2.95
N ASN A 2 4.79 -17.86 2.00
CA ASN A 2 4.73 -17.35 0.64
C ASN A 2 3.58 -16.32 0.58
N TYR A 3 3.86 -15.07 0.94
CA TYR A 3 2.85 -14.03 0.95
C TYR A 3 2.50 -13.62 -0.47
N THR A 4 1.22 -13.41 -0.76
CA THR A 4 0.75 -12.95 -2.07
C THR A 4 0.91 -11.44 -2.26
N TYR A 5 1.47 -10.74 -1.26
CA TYR A 5 1.66 -9.31 -1.23
C TYR A 5 3.00 -8.96 -0.56
N ARG A 6 3.49 -7.75 -0.82
CA ARG A 6 4.53 -7.09 -0.02
C ARG A 6 3.97 -5.85 0.67
N VAL A 7 4.64 -5.44 1.75
CA VAL A 7 4.32 -4.22 2.50
C VAL A 7 5.28 -3.13 2.09
N SER A 8 4.76 -1.96 1.74
CA SER A 8 5.55 -0.78 1.38
C SER A 8 5.64 0.14 2.59
N LYS A 9 6.74 0.01 3.33
CA LYS A 9 6.90 0.65 4.64
C LYS A 9 7.88 1.80 4.60
N SER A 10 8.94 1.70 3.81
CA SER A 10 10.02 2.68 3.73
C SER A 10 9.78 3.70 2.61
N ASP A 11 10.43 4.86 2.73
CA ASP A 11 10.33 5.92 1.72
C ASP A 11 10.87 5.46 0.35
N ILE A 12 11.88 4.58 0.34
CA ILE A 12 12.44 4.02 -0.89
C ILE A 12 11.48 3.02 -1.56
N GLU A 13 10.76 2.20 -0.78
CA GLU A 13 9.72 1.31 -1.31
C GLU A 13 8.55 2.13 -1.87
N LEU A 14 8.09 3.15 -1.14
CA LEU A 14 7.01 4.04 -1.59
C LEU A 14 7.40 4.82 -2.86
N PHE A 15 8.66 5.26 -2.94
CA PHE A 15 9.20 5.89 -4.15
C PHE A 15 9.25 4.92 -5.33
N ALA A 16 9.69 3.68 -5.12
CA ALA A 16 9.71 2.65 -6.16
C ALA A 16 8.29 2.31 -6.65
N ASP A 17 7.32 2.24 -5.75
CA ASP A 17 5.91 1.99 -6.06
C ASP A 17 5.31 3.11 -6.91
N ALA A 18 5.56 4.35 -6.52
CA ALA A 18 5.14 5.53 -7.26
C ALA A 18 5.76 5.55 -8.66
N LEU A 19 7.08 5.29 -8.75
CA LEU A 19 7.81 5.26 -10.01
C LEU A 19 7.33 4.14 -10.96
N GLY A 20 7.04 2.96 -10.40
CA GLY A 20 6.51 1.82 -11.15
C GLY A 20 5.02 1.90 -11.44
N GLN A 21 4.34 2.97 -11.01
CA GLN A 21 2.89 3.14 -11.10
C GLN A 21 2.11 1.93 -10.57
N VAL A 22 2.62 1.30 -9.51
CA VAL A 22 2.03 0.08 -8.95
C VAL A 22 0.84 0.46 -8.07
N ARG A 23 -0.22 -0.35 -8.12
CA ARG A 23 -1.36 -0.18 -7.22
C ARG A 23 -0.98 -0.58 -5.80
N VAL A 24 -1.08 0.39 -4.88
CA VAL A 24 -0.94 0.20 -3.44
C VAL A 24 -2.33 0.26 -2.81
N TYR A 25 -2.74 -0.80 -2.12
CA TYR A 25 -4.00 -0.84 -1.36
C TYR A 25 -3.74 -0.66 0.14
N VAL A 26 -4.76 -0.18 0.84
CA VAL A 26 -4.67 0.21 2.25
C VAL A 26 -5.45 -0.77 3.10
N VAL A 27 -4.80 -1.33 4.10
CA VAL A 27 -5.46 -2.23 5.07
C VAL A 27 -5.27 -1.73 6.50
N GLN A 28 -6.25 -2.03 7.34
CA GLN A 28 -6.16 -1.83 8.77
C GLN A 28 -6.01 -3.20 9.46
N PRO A 29 -4.92 -3.43 10.22
CA PRO A 29 -4.79 -4.62 11.03
C PRO A 29 -5.77 -4.56 12.21
N LEU A 30 -6.60 -5.59 12.36
CA LEU A 30 -7.54 -5.76 13.47
C LEU A 30 -6.96 -6.68 14.56
N SER A 31 -6.15 -7.66 14.16
CA SER A 31 -5.41 -8.57 15.04
C SER A 31 -4.21 -9.17 14.28
N ASN A 32 -3.48 -10.12 14.87
CA ASN A 32 -2.31 -10.75 14.24
C ASN A 32 -2.61 -11.41 12.88
N GLU A 33 -3.87 -11.80 12.62
CA GLU A 33 -4.25 -12.53 11.40
C GLU A 33 -5.44 -11.90 10.66
N LEU A 34 -6.14 -10.95 11.28
CA LEU A 34 -7.31 -10.30 10.69
C LEU A 34 -6.95 -8.89 10.23
N ILE A 35 -7.32 -8.60 8.98
CA ILE A 35 -7.24 -7.28 8.39
C ILE A 35 -8.59 -6.89 7.79
N THR A 36 -8.83 -5.59 7.70
CA THR A 36 -9.89 -5.02 6.88
C THR A 36 -9.26 -4.21 5.76
N VAL A 37 -9.71 -4.41 4.52
CA VAL A 37 -9.35 -3.52 3.41
C VAL A 37 -10.11 -2.21 3.61
N VAL A 38 -9.36 -1.12 3.78
CA VAL A 38 -9.90 0.22 3.98
C VAL A 38 -10.11 0.89 2.63
N ASP A 39 -9.16 0.70 1.72
CA ASP A 39 -9.21 1.24 0.37
C ASP A 39 -8.47 0.28 -0.58
N TYR A 40 -9.03 0.01 -1.76
CA TYR A 40 -8.37 -0.76 -2.81
C TYR A 40 -7.26 0.03 -3.53
N GLY A 41 -7.18 1.32 -3.23
CA GLY A 41 -6.09 2.22 -3.48
C GLY A 41 -5.79 2.45 -4.95
N GLY A 42 -4.53 2.78 -5.22
CA GLY A 42 -4.09 3.37 -6.48
C GLY A 42 -2.60 3.64 -6.46
N VAL A 43 -2.14 4.53 -7.33
CA VAL A 43 -0.73 4.94 -7.37
C VAL A 43 -0.46 5.90 -6.23
N VAL A 44 0.73 5.78 -5.61
CA VAL A 44 1.18 6.74 -4.60
C VAL A 44 1.44 8.10 -5.27
N GLU A 45 0.69 9.11 -4.84
CA GLU A 45 0.82 10.48 -5.37
C GLU A 45 1.84 11.31 -4.58
N LYS A 46 1.88 11.12 -3.26
CA LYS A 46 2.78 11.80 -2.32
C LYS A 46 3.05 10.90 -1.12
N PHE A 47 4.22 11.03 -0.50
CA PHE A 47 4.50 10.40 0.79
C PHE A 47 5.36 11.32 1.66
N SER A 48 5.20 11.16 2.97
CA SER A 48 6.02 11.76 4.02
C SER A 48 6.24 10.73 5.11
N PRO A 49 7.11 11.00 6.11
CA PRO A 49 7.27 10.12 7.27
C PRO A 49 5.96 9.75 7.99
N ASP A 50 4.94 10.61 7.91
CA ASP A 50 3.69 10.45 8.66
C ASP A 50 2.50 9.95 7.82
N ALA A 51 2.43 10.31 6.53
CA ALA A 51 1.26 10.01 5.70
C ALA A 51 1.60 9.73 4.23
N ILE A 52 0.70 9.00 3.58
CA ILE A 52 0.78 8.69 2.15
C ILE A 52 -0.52 9.16 1.50
N LYS A 53 -0.41 9.80 0.33
CA LYS A 53 -1.54 10.20 -0.50
C LYS A 53 -1.76 9.19 -1.63
N ILE A 54 -2.95 8.63 -1.71
CA ILE A 54 -3.38 7.67 -2.72
C ILE A 54 -4.81 8.03 -3.13
N ASN A 55 -5.08 8.18 -4.44
CA ASN A 55 -6.39 8.57 -4.99
C ASN A 55 -7.00 9.76 -4.22
N GLU A 56 -6.25 10.84 -4.11
CA GLU A 56 -6.64 12.08 -3.41
C GLU A 56 -6.84 11.97 -1.88
N SER A 57 -6.84 10.77 -1.31
CA SER A 57 -7.00 10.52 0.13
C SER A 57 -5.64 10.41 0.85
N TYR A 58 -5.58 10.89 2.10
CA TYR A 58 -4.40 10.77 2.95
C TYR A 58 -4.58 9.68 4.01
N PHE A 59 -3.57 8.82 4.16
CA PHE A 59 -3.55 7.72 5.10
C PHE A 59 -2.32 7.80 6.01
N PHE A 60 -2.53 7.68 7.32
CA PHE A 60 -1.44 7.73 8.30
C PHE A 60 -0.63 6.43 8.34
N ARG A 61 0.70 6.55 8.22
CA ARG A 61 1.64 5.41 8.20
C ARG A 61 1.69 4.61 9.50
N LYS A 62 1.25 5.22 10.61
CA LYS A 62 1.16 4.56 11.92
C LYS A 62 -0.13 3.78 12.14
N GLN A 63 -1.16 4.03 11.33
CA GLN A 63 -2.50 3.45 11.53
C GLN A 63 -2.82 2.37 10.50
N PHE A 64 -2.25 2.48 9.30
CA PHE A 64 -2.54 1.60 8.19
C PHE A 64 -1.29 0.90 7.67
N GLU A 65 -1.52 -0.23 7.03
CA GLU A 65 -0.51 -0.97 6.29
C GLU A 65 -0.79 -0.82 4.79
N PHE A 66 0.27 -0.61 4.02
CA PHE A 66 0.23 -0.33 2.59
C PHE A 66 0.77 -1.54 1.86
N ARG A 67 -0.06 -2.17 1.03
CA ARG A 67 0.25 -3.46 0.43
C ARG A 67 0.23 -3.36 -1.09
N VAL A 68 1.12 -4.14 -1.70
CA VAL A 68 1.21 -4.33 -3.14
C VAL A 68 1.08 -5.82 -3.41
N ASP A 69 0.16 -6.21 -4.27
CA ASP A 69 0.05 -7.62 -4.66
C ASP A 69 1.25 -8.04 -5.51
N LEU A 70 1.78 -9.23 -5.21
CA LEU A 70 2.92 -9.82 -5.92
C LEU A 70 2.48 -10.70 -7.10
N LYS A 71 1.17 -10.87 -7.32
CA LYS A 71 0.64 -11.53 -8.51
C LYS A 71 0.84 -10.60 -9.71
N GLU A 72 1.34 -11.15 -10.82
CA GLU A 72 1.55 -10.38 -12.06
C GLU A 72 0.27 -9.63 -12.46
N PRO A 73 0.39 -8.42 -13.05
CA PRO A 73 -0.77 -7.69 -13.53
C PRO A 73 -1.50 -8.56 -14.53
N THR A 74 -2.74 -8.93 -14.22
CA THR A 74 -3.66 -9.48 -15.23
C THR A 74 -3.73 -8.44 -16.34
N LYS A 75 -3.13 -8.74 -17.49
CA LYS A 75 -3.35 -7.98 -18.72
C LYS A 75 -4.85 -8.00 -18.99
N LEU A 76 -5.51 -6.87 -18.74
CA LEU A 76 -6.84 -6.59 -19.27
C LEU A 76 -6.70 -6.12 -20.71
#